data_AF-A0A1D9FVU7-F1
#
_entry.id   AF-A0A1D9FVU7-F1
#
_cell.length_a   1.000
_cell.length_b   1.000
_cell.length_c   1.000
_cell.angle_alpha   90.00
_cell.angle_beta   90.00
_cell.angle_gamma   90.00
#
_symmetry.space_group_name_H-M   'P 1'
#
loop_
_entity.id
_entity.type
_entity.pdbx_description
1 polymer ?
#
loop_
_entity_poly.entity_id
_entity_poly.type
_entity_poly.pdbx_seq_one_letter_code
_entity_poly.pdbx_strand_id
1 'polypeptide(L)'
;MSLFATDRVLVPIDFSETSFEALAKTIEFVKDASHIYVIHVLPPLNPGEPGVMWRTVDSQTRKSHVEKVLSDRFKERDILPTLLSTGQRGLLTNTS
;
A
#
# COMPACT_ATOMS: atom_id res chain seq x y z
N MET A 1 18.55 21.75 12.82
CA MET A 1 18.36 20.32 13.16
C MET A 1 16.87 20.04 13.07
N SER A 2 16.45 19.08 12.24
CA SER A 2 15.05 18.63 12.22
C SER A 2 14.77 17.79 13.46
N LEU A 3 13.63 18.02 14.13
CA LEU A 3 13.18 17.21 15.26
C LEU A 3 12.72 15.81 14.84
N PHE A 4 12.42 15.61 13.55
CA PHE A 4 11.93 14.35 13.01
C PHE A 4 12.88 13.82 11.95
N ALA A 5 13.26 12.55 12.09
CA ALA A 5 13.98 11.81 11.07
C ALA A 5 13.00 11.43 9.95
N THR A 6 13.37 11.73 8.71
CA THR A 6 12.54 11.45 7.51
C THR A 6 13.16 10.36 6.64
N ASP A 7 14.12 9.62 7.19
CA ASP A 7 14.78 8.46 6.56
C ASP A 7 13.93 7.19 6.66
N ARG A 8 12.89 7.19 7.52
CA ARG A 8 11.89 6.12 7.62
C ARG A 8 10.52 6.69 7.98
N VAL A 9 9.64 6.80 7.00
CA VAL A 9 8.28 7.31 7.16
C VAL A 9 7.27 6.22 6.80
N LEU A 10 6.40 5.86 7.73
CA LEU A 10 5.34 4.88 7.53
C LEU A 10 4.02 5.59 7.26
N VAL A 11 3.34 5.26 6.16
CA VAL A 11 2.03 5.78 5.78
C VAL A 11 1.00 4.65 5.80
N PRO A 12 0.02 4.68 6.72
CA PRO A 12 -1.07 3.72 6.73
C PRO A 12 -2.08 4.04 5.61
N ILE A 13 -2.54 3.00 4.91
CA ILE A 13 -3.59 3.08 3.89
C ILE A 13 -4.76 2.21 4.31
N ASP A 14 -5.95 2.79 4.36
CA ASP A 14 -7.22 2.13 4.67
C ASP A 14 -8.21 2.17 3.50
N PHE A 15 -7.75 2.57 2.31
CA PHE A 15 -8.53 2.82 1.10
C PHE A 15 -9.48 4.01 1.14
N SER A 16 -9.45 4.85 2.20
CA SER A 16 -10.12 6.16 2.17
C SER A 16 -9.35 7.14 1.28
N GLU A 17 -10.06 8.10 0.68
CA GLU A 17 -9.43 9.20 -0.07
C GLU A 17 -8.41 9.96 0.79
N THR A 18 -8.74 10.20 2.06
CA THR A 18 -7.86 10.90 3.00
C THR A 18 -6.55 10.16 3.22
N SER A 19 -6.54 8.82 3.24
CA SER A 19 -5.31 8.04 3.35
C SER A 19 -4.40 8.20 2.12
N PHE A 20 -4.99 8.28 0.92
CA PHE A 20 -4.23 8.53 -0.31
C PHE A 20 -3.71 9.97 -0.39
N GLU A 21 -4.48 10.96 0.05
CA GLU A 21 -4.02 12.35 0.18
C GLU A 21 -2.86 12.48 1.17
N ALA A 22 -2.90 11.74 2.29
CA ALA A 22 -1.81 11.71 3.26
C ALA A 22 -0.53 11.14 2.63
N LEU A 23 -0.64 10.08 1.81
CA LEU A 23 0.48 9.54 1.06
C LEU A 23 1.06 10.56 0.06
N ALA A 24 0.20 11.23 -0.72
CA ALA A 24 0.64 12.26 -1.67
C ALA A 24 1.40 13.39 -0.97
N LYS A 25 0.86 13.93 0.13
CA LYS A 25 1.54 14.96 0.94
C LYS A 25 2.85 14.46 1.54
N THR A 26 2.92 13.17 1.90
CA THR A 26 4.16 12.57 2.43
C THR A 26 5.22 12.47 1.35
N ILE A 27 4.85 12.11 0.13
CA ILE A 27 5.75 12.08 -1.03
C ILE A 27 6.33 13.48 -1.32
N GLU A 28 5.51 14.53 -1.23
CA GLU A 28 5.97 15.91 -1.40
C GLU A 28 6.88 16.37 -0.24
N PHE A 29 6.62 15.90 0.97
CA PHE A 29 7.36 16.28 2.17
C PHE A 29 8.72 15.57 2.29
N VAL A 30 8.80 14.29 1.89
CA VAL A 30 10.00 13.47 2.03
C VAL A 30 10.86 13.58 0.77
N LYS A 31 12.10 14.03 0.94
CA LYS A 31 13.05 14.27 -0.18
C LYS A 31 13.37 13.04 -1.04
N ASP A 32 13.25 11.85 -0.46
CA ASP A 32 13.52 10.57 -1.11
C ASP A 32 12.40 9.60 -0.77
N ALA A 33 11.59 9.27 -1.77
CA ALA A 33 10.43 8.39 -1.59
C ALA A 33 10.82 6.96 -1.22
N SER A 34 12.09 6.55 -1.35
CA SER A 34 12.57 5.25 -0.86
C SER A 34 12.48 5.10 0.67
N HIS A 35 12.40 6.23 1.38
CA HIS A 35 12.17 6.26 2.83
C HIS A 35 10.69 6.11 3.21
N ILE A 36 9.78 6.07 2.23
CA ILE A 36 8.34 5.94 2.46
C ILE A 36 7.95 4.46 2.40
N TYR A 37 7.32 3.99 3.46
CA TYR A 37 6.77 2.65 3.58
C TYR A 37 5.26 2.75 3.67
N VAL A 38 4.54 2.00 2.85
CA VAL A 38 3.08 1.94 2.89
C VAL A 38 2.64 0.65 3.57
N ILE A 39 1.68 0.75 4.49
CA ILE A 39 1.08 -0.43 5.14
C ILE A 39 -0.43 -0.42 5.02
N HIS A 40 -1.00 -1.56 4.64
CA HIS A 40 -2.42 -1.86 4.74
C HIS A 40 -2.61 -3.10 5.60
N VAL A 41 -3.55 -3.05 6.55
CA VAL A 41 -3.80 -4.15 7.50
C VAL A 41 -5.09 -4.86 7.12
N LEU A 42 -4.99 -6.17 6.84
CA LEU A 42 -6.16 -7.01 6.59
C LEU A 42 -6.74 -7.50 7.93
N PRO A 43 -8.03 -7.22 8.23
CA PRO A 43 -8.70 -7.80 9.38
C PRO A 43 -8.73 -9.33 9.29
N PRO A 44 -8.76 -10.05 10.43
CA PRO A 44 -8.93 -11.51 10.42
C PRO A 44 -10.23 -11.90 9.73
N LEU A 45 -10.21 -13.05 9.04
CA LEU A 45 -11.43 -13.62 8.46
C LEU A 45 -12.37 -14.07 9.57
N ASN A 46 -13.65 -13.73 9.45
CA ASN A 46 -14.68 -14.33 10.26
C ASN A 46 -15.16 -15.63 9.59
N PRO A 47 -15.01 -16.81 10.22
CA PRO A 47 -15.48 -18.09 9.66
C PRO A 47 -16.99 -18.12 9.36
N GLY A 48 -17.75 -17.22 9.98
CA GLY A 48 -19.19 -17.05 9.77
C GLY A 48 -19.55 -16.37 8.44
N GLU A 49 -18.58 -15.77 7.73
CA GLU A 49 -18.84 -15.10 6.46
C GLU A 49 -19.10 -16.11 5.34
N PRO A 50 -20.15 -15.93 4.51
CA PRO A 50 -20.50 -16.91 3.48
C PRO A 50 -19.36 -17.20 2.50
N GLY A 51 -18.55 -16.20 2.13
CA GLY A 51 -17.39 -16.38 1.25
C GLY A 51 -16.27 -17.24 1.87
N VAL A 52 -16.11 -17.19 3.19
CA VAL A 52 -15.16 -18.05 3.92
C VAL A 52 -15.73 -19.46 4.05
N MET A 53 -17.02 -19.59 4.38
CA MET A 53 -17.71 -20.88 4.48
C MET A 53 -17.66 -21.67 3.16
N TRP A 54 -17.90 -21.00 2.02
CA TRP A 54 -17.83 -21.60 0.70
C TRP A 54 -16.41 -21.68 0.11
N ARG A 55 -15.38 -21.31 0.89
CA ARG A 55 -13.95 -21.31 0.48
C ARG A 55 -13.68 -20.51 -0.80
N THR A 56 -14.51 -19.50 -1.09
CA THR A 56 -14.28 -18.57 -2.20
C THR A 56 -13.40 -17.39 -1.77
N VAL A 57 -13.23 -17.20 -0.47
CA VAL A 57 -12.37 -16.17 0.14
C VAL A 57 -11.48 -16.82 1.19
N ASP A 58 -10.17 -16.60 1.07
CA ASP A 58 -9.15 -16.98 2.03
C ASP A 58 -8.11 -15.85 2.19
N SER A 59 -7.13 -16.04 3.07
CA SER A 59 -6.10 -15.03 3.32
C SER A 59 -5.26 -14.69 2.08
N GLN A 60 -4.99 -15.67 1.21
CA GLN A 60 -4.14 -15.49 0.04
C GLN A 60 -4.87 -14.72 -1.05
N THR A 61 -6.10 -15.12 -1.37
CA THR A 61 -6.97 -14.46 -2.34
C THR A 61 -7.27 -13.02 -1.92
N ARG A 62 -7.52 -12.76 -0.62
CA ARG A 62 -7.66 -11.40 -0.09
C ARG A 62 -6.40 -10.57 -0.25
N LYS A 63 -5.24 -11.13 0.10
CA LYS A 63 -3.95 -10.44 -0.06
C LYS A 63 -3.70 -10.06 -1.52
N SER A 64 -3.82 -11.01 -2.43
CA SER A 64 -3.62 -10.77 -3.87
C SER A 64 -4.62 -9.77 -4.44
N HIS A 65 -5.88 -9.80 -4.00
CA HIS A 65 -6.87 -8.81 -4.40
C HIS A 65 -6.49 -7.39 -3.92
N VAL A 66 -6.11 -7.25 -2.65
CA VAL A 66 -5.69 -5.96 -2.08
C VAL A 66 -4.42 -5.42 -2.74
N GLU A 67 -3.42 -6.26 -3.02
CA GLU A 67 -2.22 -5.87 -3.75
C GLU A 67 -2.56 -5.34 -5.16
N LYS A 68 -3.48 -6.01 -5.86
CA LYS A 68 -3.96 -5.57 -7.17
C LYS A 68 -4.66 -4.22 -7.07
N VAL A 69 -5.63 -4.07 -6.16
CA VAL A 69 -6.39 -2.82 -6.00
C VAL A 69 -5.47 -1.66 -5.58
N LEU A 70 -4.51 -1.89 -4.69
CA LEU A 70 -3.49 -0.89 -4.34
C LEU A 70 -2.67 -0.48 -5.56
N SER A 71 -2.19 -1.45 -6.34
CA SER A 71 -1.43 -1.17 -7.56
C SER A 71 -2.24 -0.33 -8.53
N ASP A 72 -3.50 -0.69 -8.79
CA ASP A 72 -4.37 0.02 -9.72
C ASP A 72 -4.63 1.46 -9.23
N ARG A 73 -4.95 1.64 -7.93
CA ARG A 73 -5.14 2.96 -7.33
C ARG A 73 -3.89 3.84 -7.38
N PHE A 74 -2.71 3.26 -7.23
CA PHE A 74 -1.46 4.01 -7.36
C PHE A 74 -1.15 4.39 -8.81
N LYS A 75 -1.57 3.60 -9.81
CA LYS A 75 -1.43 3.98 -11.24
C LYS A 75 -2.37 5.12 -11.60
N GLU A 76 -3.64 5.00 -11.20
CA GLU A 76 -4.68 6.00 -11.45
C GLU A 76 -4.31 7.39 -10.93
N ARG A 77 -3.51 7.44 -9.84
CA ARG A 77 -3.09 8.66 -9.15
C ARG A 77 -1.65 9.08 -9.42
N ASP A 78 -0.98 8.41 -10.36
CA ASP A 78 0.44 8.64 -10.72
C ASP A 78 1.42 8.51 -9.53
N ILE A 79 1.06 7.74 -8.50
CA ILE A 79 1.88 7.48 -7.31
C ILE A 79 2.99 6.47 -7.62
N LEU A 80 2.70 5.49 -8.48
CA LEU A 80 3.63 4.40 -8.80
C LEU A 80 4.91 4.86 -9.50
N PRO A 81 4.86 5.70 -10.55
CA PRO A 81 6.07 6.21 -11.19
C PRO A 81 6.95 7.00 -10.20
N THR A 82 6.35 7.75 -9.27
CA THR A 82 7.07 8.45 -8.22
C THR A 82 7.80 7.47 -7.31
N LEU A 83 7.13 6.45 -6.77
CA LEU A 83 7.75 5.44 -5.89
C LEU A 83 8.80 4.57 -6.62
N LEU A 84 8.59 4.27 -7.90
CA LEU A 84 9.49 3.41 -8.70
C LEU A 84 10.74 4.13 -9.20
N SER A 85 10.63 5.41 -9.54
CA SER A 85 11.78 6.24 -9.96
C SER A 85 12.85 6.35 -8.87
N THR A 86 12.48 6.12 -7.61
CA THR A 86 13.34 6.28 -6.42
C THR A 86 13.88 4.97 -5.84
N GLY A 87 13.83 3.86 -6.58
CA GLY A 87 14.61 2.65 -6.25
C GLY A 87 13.87 1.51 -5.55
N GLN A 88 12.53 1.52 -5.52
CA GLN A 88 11.73 0.38 -5.05
C GLN A 88 11.61 -0.73 -6.13
N ARG A 89 12.72 -1.42 -6.45
CA ARG A 89 12.70 -2.64 -7.31
C ARG A 89 12.18 -3.89 -6.58
N GLY A 90 11.89 -3.83 -5.28
CA GLY A 90 11.74 -5.03 -4.44
C GLY A 90 10.33 -5.59 -4.22
N LEU A 91 9.25 -4.87 -4.52
CA LEU A 91 7.91 -5.29 -4.04
C LEU A 91 6.86 -5.55 -5.15
N LEU A 92 7.19 -5.37 -6.42
CA LEU A 92 6.22 -5.57 -7.53
C LEU A 92 6.60 -6.68 -8.52
N THR A 93 7.68 -7.43 -8.31
CA THR A 93 7.98 -8.59 -9.14
C THR A 93 7.38 -9.85 -8.52
N ASN A 94 6.08 -10.04 -8.72
CA ASN A 94 5.54 -11.38 -8.85
C ASN A 94 4.73 -11.46 -10.14
N THR A 95 5.45 -11.44 -11.26
CA THR A 95 4.95 -11.93 -12.55
C THR A 95 5.48 -13.35 -12.70
N SER A 96 4.60 -14.33 -12.49
CA SER A 96 4.70 -15.63 -13.17
C SER A 96 4.27 -15.47 -14.62
#